data_AF-A0A7V4YZ01-F1
#
_entry.id   AF-A0A7V4YZ01-F1
#
_cell.length_a   1.000
_cell.length_b   1.000
_cell.length_c   1.000
_cell.angle_alpha   90.00
_cell.angle_beta   90.00
_cell.angle_gamma   90.00
#
_symmetry.space_group_name_H-M   'P 1'
#
loop_
_entity.id
_entity.type
_entity.pdbx_description
1 polymer ?
#
loop_
_entity_poly.entity_id
_entity_poly.type
_entity_poly.pdbx_seq_one_letter_code
_entity_poly.pdbx_strand_id
1 'polypeptide(L)'
;MKKRNITLWGLMFLGCLFGAQTFAQVVNHPVAGNAGTFTINPPGTGSFSYFDPGGSAGAYPTNIFNSTVTFAPSAPANKVRCTFSSFNTEANFDFLTVYDGPTTGSPQIASASGNVPPTNQPGGIVQATPANATGQLTFNFFSDFIITGTGWAATVQELVAACAMTAPANLTVNTGADDTDCAADAVVALPGLAPAGCLVAPNVLRYRINNGAPINVAQPLPANITINALPKGVNVIVWQIVDGNGNVTAQVSNTVTVNDNTFPVITCPGNINVNLAPGECCQFVSWNVAAS
;
A
#
# COMPACT_ATOMS: atom_id res chain seq x y z
N MET A 1 16.14 65.65 7.63
CA MET A 1 15.74 64.92 8.86
C MET A 1 15.20 63.55 8.46
N LYS A 2 15.66 62.50 9.15
CA LYS A 2 15.64 61.07 8.77
C LYS A 2 14.24 60.50 8.46
N LYS A 3 14.03 59.96 7.25
CA LYS A 3 12.99 58.97 6.97
C LYS A 3 13.47 57.61 7.50
N ARG A 4 12.77 57.00 8.45
CA ARG A 4 13.02 55.61 8.88
C ARG A 4 12.06 54.68 8.15
N ASN A 5 12.63 53.84 7.29
CA ASN A 5 12.03 52.60 6.81
C ASN A 5 11.77 51.67 8.00
N ILE A 6 10.56 51.12 8.11
CA ILE A 6 10.32 49.84 8.78
C ILE A 6 9.65 48.94 7.75
N THR A 7 10.49 48.12 7.14
CA THR A 7 10.13 46.94 6.36
C THR A 7 9.65 45.88 7.34
N LEU A 8 8.38 45.48 7.26
CA LEU A 8 7.77 44.47 8.10
C LEU A 8 8.19 43.06 7.60
N TRP A 9 9.38 42.62 7.98
CA TRP A 9 9.81 41.22 7.88
C TRP A 9 9.77 40.64 9.30
N GLY A 10 8.81 39.75 9.57
CA GLY A 10 8.78 39.04 10.84
C GLY A 10 7.42 38.51 11.25
N LEU A 11 6.84 37.59 10.47
CA LEU A 11 5.82 36.66 10.97
C LEU A 11 5.79 35.38 10.13
N MET A 12 6.96 34.74 10.00
CA MET A 12 7.06 33.31 9.71
C MET A 12 7.94 32.74 10.81
N PHE A 13 7.30 32.04 11.76
CA PHE A 13 7.82 30.96 12.60
C PHE A 13 6.90 30.82 13.82
N LEU A 14 5.63 30.51 13.56
CA LEU A 14 4.89 29.65 14.48
C LEU A 14 4.78 28.30 13.79
N GLY A 15 5.93 27.64 13.68
CA GLY A 15 6.02 26.21 13.41
C GLY A 15 5.39 25.52 14.60
N CYS A 16 4.08 25.39 14.55
CA CYS A 16 3.33 24.58 15.47
C CYS A 16 3.76 23.14 15.25
N LEU A 17 4.66 22.71 16.14
CA LEU A 17 4.90 21.34 16.52
C LEU A 17 3.61 20.77 17.13
N PHE A 18 2.54 20.68 16.34
CA PHE A 18 1.44 19.80 16.65
C PHE A 18 1.94 18.41 16.30
N GLY A 19 2.37 17.66 17.31
CA GLY A 19 2.32 16.20 17.20
C GLY A 19 0.95 15.83 16.67
N ALA A 20 0.88 14.95 15.68
CA ALA A 20 -0.35 14.51 15.04
C ALA A 20 -1.30 13.88 16.07
N GLN A 21 -2.04 14.71 16.79
CA GLN A 21 -3.15 14.26 17.62
C GLN A 21 -4.32 14.05 16.67
N THR A 22 -4.70 12.79 16.50
CA THR A 22 -5.88 12.36 15.76
C THR A 22 -7.13 12.87 16.48
N PHE A 23 -7.58 14.08 16.18
CA PHE A 23 -8.91 14.51 16.60
C PHE A 23 -9.92 13.81 15.69
N ALA A 24 -10.81 13.00 16.27
CA ALA A 24 -11.97 12.50 15.55
C ALA A 24 -12.80 13.70 15.09
N GLN A 25 -13.01 13.84 13.79
CA GLN A 25 -13.80 14.92 13.23
C GLN A 25 -15.29 14.64 13.45
N VAL A 26 -16.11 15.64 13.76
CA VAL A 26 -17.54 15.44 14.02
C VAL A 26 -18.34 15.65 12.74
N VAL A 27 -19.20 14.70 12.41
CA VAL A 27 -20.17 14.78 11.32
C VAL A 27 -21.57 14.52 11.89
N ASN A 28 -22.46 15.50 11.75
CA ASN A 28 -23.89 15.27 11.98
C ASN A 28 -24.54 14.99 10.63
N HIS A 29 -25.42 13.99 10.58
CA HIS A 29 -26.20 13.71 9.38
C HIS A 29 -27.04 14.96 9.00
N PRO A 30 -27.16 15.33 7.71
CA PRO A 30 -27.92 16.51 7.33
C PRO A 30 -29.41 16.32 7.64
N VAL A 31 -30.15 17.43 7.74
CA VAL A 31 -31.62 17.39 7.82
C VAL A 31 -32.27 17.31 6.43
N ALA A 32 -31.51 17.60 5.37
CA ALA A 32 -31.96 17.51 3.98
C ALA A 32 -30.76 17.53 3.01
N GLY A 33 -30.97 16.98 1.82
CA GLY A 33 -30.03 17.02 0.71
C GLY A 33 -28.83 16.09 0.89
N ASN A 34 -27.80 16.34 0.10
CA ASN A 34 -26.55 15.59 0.14
C ASN A 34 -25.46 16.44 0.81
N ALA A 35 -24.95 16.01 1.97
CA ALA A 35 -23.84 16.69 2.64
C ALA A 35 -22.49 16.51 1.91
N GLY A 36 -22.45 15.67 0.87
CA GLY A 36 -21.25 15.35 0.11
C GLY A 36 -20.46 14.20 0.72
N THR A 37 -19.20 14.10 0.29
CA THR A 37 -18.30 13.03 0.66
C THR A 37 -17.26 13.50 1.68
N PHE A 38 -17.20 12.84 2.82
CA PHE A 38 -16.19 13.04 3.86
C PHE A 38 -15.09 11.98 3.71
N THR A 39 -13.90 12.40 3.28
CA THR A 39 -12.75 11.51 3.12
C THR A 39 -12.01 11.34 4.44
N ILE A 40 -11.78 10.10 4.85
CA ILE A 40 -11.04 9.77 6.07
C ILE A 40 -9.57 10.12 5.88
N ASN A 41 -9.03 10.95 6.78
CA ASN A 41 -7.64 11.41 6.77
C ASN A 41 -7.19 11.69 8.22
N PRO A 42 -5.97 11.34 8.65
CA PRO A 42 -4.92 10.62 7.93
C PRO A 42 -5.27 9.15 7.59
N PRO A 43 -4.68 8.55 6.54
CA PRO A 43 -4.89 7.14 6.20
C PRO A 43 -4.71 6.21 7.41
N GLY A 44 -5.65 5.28 7.60
CA GLY A 44 -5.62 4.25 8.65
C GLY A 44 -5.70 4.69 10.11
N THR A 45 -5.63 5.99 10.40
CA THR A 45 -5.67 6.53 11.77
C THR A 45 -6.71 7.63 11.94
N GLY A 46 -7.16 8.23 10.84
CA GLY A 46 -8.27 9.17 10.82
C GLY A 46 -9.60 8.50 11.19
N SER A 47 -10.48 9.27 11.82
CA SER A 47 -11.82 8.82 12.18
C SER A 47 -12.80 9.98 12.25
N PHE A 48 -14.09 9.66 12.09
CA PHE A 48 -15.19 10.58 12.36
C PHE A 48 -16.05 10.07 13.52
N SER A 49 -16.49 10.99 14.38
CA SER A 49 -17.68 10.77 15.22
C SER A 49 -18.90 11.18 14.40
N TYR A 50 -19.77 10.22 14.13
CA TYR A 50 -20.92 10.37 13.26
C TYR A 50 -22.21 10.27 14.06
N PHE A 51 -22.99 11.34 14.02
CA PHE A 51 -24.26 11.45 14.73
C PHE A 51 -25.43 11.61 13.76
N ASP A 52 -26.64 11.38 14.27
CA ASP A 52 -27.88 11.73 13.60
C ASP A 52 -28.02 13.26 13.42
N PRO A 53 -29.08 13.76 12.75
CA PRO A 53 -29.25 15.19 12.51
C PRO A 53 -29.47 16.06 13.76
N GLY A 54 -29.86 15.48 14.89
CA GLY A 54 -29.89 16.12 16.21
C GLY A 54 -28.52 16.29 16.86
N GLY A 55 -27.47 15.67 16.30
CA GLY A 55 -26.11 15.69 16.81
C GLY A 55 -25.95 14.92 18.14
N SER A 56 -24.83 15.14 18.83
CA SER A 56 -24.44 14.32 20.01
C SER A 56 -25.38 14.32 21.22
N ALA A 57 -26.37 15.23 21.28
CA ALA A 57 -27.23 15.42 22.44
C ALA A 57 -28.71 15.68 22.10
N GLY A 58 -29.07 15.76 20.82
CA GLY A 58 -30.43 16.05 20.36
C GLY A 58 -31.11 14.82 19.78
N ALA A 59 -32.44 14.79 19.83
CA ALA A 59 -33.21 13.88 18.98
C ALA A 59 -33.17 14.35 17.53
N TYR A 60 -33.23 13.43 16.57
CA TYR A 60 -33.35 13.81 15.17
C TYR A 60 -34.70 14.52 14.92
N PRO A 61 -34.80 15.45 13.94
CA PRO A 61 -36.04 16.09 13.57
C PRO A 61 -36.89 15.19 12.66
N THR A 62 -38.19 15.48 12.59
CA THR A 62 -39.12 14.83 11.65
C THR A 62 -38.99 15.41 10.24
N ASN A 63 -39.66 14.80 9.25
CA ASN A 63 -39.78 15.25 7.86
C ASN A 63 -38.50 15.22 7.02
N ILE A 64 -37.69 14.17 7.18
CA ILE A 64 -36.45 13.97 6.44
C ILE A 64 -36.70 12.93 5.34
N PHE A 65 -36.57 13.31 4.06
CA PHE A 65 -36.94 12.44 2.94
C PHE A 65 -35.80 12.12 1.96
N ASN A 66 -34.78 12.98 1.90
CA ASN A 66 -33.68 12.87 0.94
C ASN A 66 -32.41 13.38 1.61
N SER A 67 -31.92 12.66 2.63
CA SER A 67 -30.80 13.10 3.43
C SER A 67 -29.67 12.10 3.34
N THR A 68 -28.54 12.50 2.73
CA THR A 68 -27.42 11.59 2.50
C THR A 68 -26.09 12.13 2.98
N VAL A 69 -25.27 11.22 3.49
CA VAL A 69 -23.84 11.43 3.78
C VAL A 69 -23.05 10.31 3.15
N THR A 70 -21.96 10.64 2.46
CA THR A 70 -21.02 9.65 1.97
C THR A 70 -19.72 9.74 2.76
N PHE A 71 -19.20 8.62 3.21
CA PHE A 71 -17.84 8.53 3.74
C PHE A 71 -16.97 7.82 2.72
N ALA A 72 -15.78 8.36 2.48
CA ALA A 72 -14.79 7.78 1.60
C ALA A 72 -13.53 7.36 2.37
N PRO A 73 -12.94 6.20 2.02
CA PRO A 73 -11.62 5.86 2.52
C PRO A 73 -10.57 6.82 1.93
N SER A 74 -9.38 6.86 2.51
CA SER A 74 -8.25 7.62 1.99
C SER A 74 -7.77 7.11 0.63
N ALA A 75 -8.04 5.83 0.31
CA ALA A 75 -7.79 5.23 -0.99
C ALA A 75 -8.89 4.19 -1.36
N PRO A 76 -9.29 4.05 -2.64
CA PRO A 76 -10.42 3.19 -3.06
C PRO A 76 -10.34 1.71 -2.65
N ALA A 77 -9.12 1.23 -2.42
CA ALA A 77 -8.89 -0.15 -2.04
C ALA A 77 -9.05 -0.43 -0.54
N ASN A 78 -8.95 0.60 0.30
CA ASN A 78 -9.36 0.51 1.69
C ASN A 78 -10.89 0.47 1.76
N LYS A 79 -11.44 0.18 2.94
CA LYS A 79 -12.89 0.07 3.16
C LYS A 79 -13.33 0.97 4.29
N VAL A 80 -14.42 1.69 4.10
CA VAL A 80 -15.08 2.39 5.20
C VAL A 80 -15.72 1.37 6.13
N ARG A 81 -15.50 1.55 7.43
CA ARG A 81 -16.13 0.82 8.52
C ARG A 81 -16.80 1.83 9.45
N CYS A 82 -18.09 1.66 9.70
CA CYS A 82 -18.84 2.43 10.68
C CYS A 82 -19.25 1.49 11.82
N THR A 83 -18.94 1.89 13.05
CA THR A 83 -19.27 1.15 14.27
C THR A 83 -20.23 1.97 15.10
N PHE A 84 -21.47 1.52 15.22
CA PHE A 84 -22.50 2.19 16.02
C PHE A 84 -22.27 1.89 17.50
N SER A 85 -22.18 2.94 18.33
CA SER A 85 -22.17 2.83 19.79
C SER A 85 -23.58 2.96 20.38
N SER A 86 -24.51 3.59 19.66
CA SER A 86 -25.94 3.64 19.99
C SER A 86 -26.79 3.74 18.72
N PHE A 87 -28.03 3.25 18.78
CA PHE A 87 -29.02 3.39 17.72
C PHE A 87 -30.43 3.33 18.31
N ASN A 88 -31.24 4.36 18.05
CA ASN A 88 -32.63 4.48 18.48
C ASN A 88 -33.39 5.42 17.52
N THR A 89 -34.03 4.82 16.53
CA THR A 89 -35.01 5.50 15.68
C THR A 89 -36.42 4.97 15.98
N GLU A 90 -37.45 5.59 15.43
CA GLU A 90 -38.80 5.06 15.51
C GLU A 90 -38.89 3.73 14.76
N ALA A 91 -39.33 2.68 15.45
CA ALA A 91 -39.41 1.34 14.89
C ALA A 91 -40.45 1.28 13.76
N ASN A 92 -40.02 0.83 12.59
CA ASN A 92 -40.81 0.65 11.36
C ASN A 92 -41.24 1.94 10.61
N PHE A 93 -40.84 3.12 11.08
CA PHE A 93 -41.22 4.39 10.44
C PHE A 93 -40.00 5.21 10.04
N ASP A 94 -38.96 5.23 10.87
CA ASP A 94 -37.73 6.00 10.62
C ASP A 94 -36.55 5.10 10.32
N PHE A 95 -35.95 5.26 9.14
CA PHE A 95 -34.99 4.31 8.59
C PHE A 95 -33.64 4.97 8.31
N LEU A 96 -32.57 4.33 8.79
CA LEU A 96 -31.22 4.56 8.29
C LEU A 96 -30.87 3.44 7.31
N THR A 97 -30.59 3.81 6.07
CA THR A 97 -30.20 2.88 5.00
C THR A 97 -28.74 3.11 4.62
N VAL A 98 -27.99 2.03 4.42
CA VAL A 98 -26.57 2.04 4.07
C VAL A 98 -26.37 1.39 2.71
N TYR A 99 -25.74 2.14 1.80
CA TYR A 99 -25.40 1.72 0.45
C TYR A 99 -23.89 1.50 0.33
N ASP A 100 -23.52 0.42 -0.33
CA ASP A 100 -22.15 -0.05 -0.54
C ASP A 100 -21.53 0.60 -1.77
N GLY A 101 -21.33 1.90 -1.69
CA GLY A 101 -20.75 2.72 -2.75
C GLY A 101 -21.04 4.21 -2.58
N PRO A 102 -20.69 5.02 -3.59
CA PRO A 102 -20.67 6.48 -3.49
C PRO A 102 -22.05 7.14 -3.53
N THR A 103 -23.12 6.40 -3.85
CA THR A 103 -24.47 6.96 -4.01
C THR A 103 -25.56 5.99 -3.57
N THR A 104 -26.79 6.48 -3.45
CA THR A 104 -28.01 5.68 -3.23
C THR A 104 -28.38 4.75 -4.40
N GLY A 105 -27.72 4.88 -5.56
CA GLY A 105 -27.81 3.92 -6.66
C GLY A 105 -26.86 2.72 -6.51
N SER A 106 -26.00 2.73 -5.48
CA SER A 106 -25.12 1.60 -5.17
C SER A 106 -25.91 0.47 -4.47
N PRO A 107 -25.40 -0.77 -4.41
CA PRO A 107 -26.10 -1.85 -3.72
C PRO A 107 -26.41 -1.51 -2.26
N GLN A 108 -27.67 -1.66 -1.84
CA GLN A 108 -28.03 -1.55 -0.42
C GLN A 108 -27.49 -2.75 0.35
N ILE A 109 -26.75 -2.52 1.43
CA ILE A 109 -26.17 -3.59 2.27
C ILE A 109 -26.82 -3.73 3.63
N ALA A 110 -27.47 -2.68 4.13
CA ALA A 110 -28.23 -2.72 5.37
C ALA A 110 -29.28 -1.61 5.40
N SER A 111 -30.39 -1.86 6.07
CA SER A 111 -31.39 -0.85 6.43
C SER A 111 -32.04 -1.27 7.74
N ALA A 112 -32.26 -0.32 8.64
CA ALA A 112 -32.84 -0.62 9.94
C ALA A 112 -33.60 0.56 10.54
N SER A 113 -34.47 0.23 11.48
CA SER A 113 -35.22 1.14 12.33
C SER A 113 -35.30 0.57 13.76
N GLY A 114 -35.74 1.38 14.73
CA GLY A 114 -35.83 0.95 16.12
C GLY A 114 -34.48 0.97 16.84
N ASN A 115 -34.17 -0.07 17.60
CA ASN A 115 -32.99 -0.13 18.49
C ASN A 115 -31.82 -0.95 17.95
N VAL A 116 -31.91 -1.46 16.72
CA VAL A 116 -30.86 -2.28 16.11
C VAL A 116 -30.30 -1.51 14.91
N PRO A 117 -28.99 -1.19 14.88
CA PRO A 117 -28.41 -0.44 13.76
C PRO A 117 -28.37 -1.24 12.45
N PRO A 118 -28.28 -0.55 11.30
CA PRO A 118 -28.15 -1.21 9.99
C PRO A 118 -26.74 -1.78 9.82
N THR A 119 -26.54 -3.05 10.18
CA THR A 119 -25.22 -3.71 10.19
C THR A 119 -25.13 -4.89 9.23
N ASN A 120 -23.95 -5.12 8.64
CA ASN A 120 -23.63 -6.33 7.86
C ASN A 120 -22.48 -7.16 8.49
N GLN A 121 -22.09 -6.83 9.72
CA GLN A 121 -21.07 -7.50 10.52
C GLN A 121 -21.51 -7.55 12.00
N PRO A 122 -20.99 -8.48 12.81
CA PRO A 122 -21.25 -8.50 14.25
C PRO A 122 -20.75 -7.24 14.97
N GLY A 123 -21.33 -6.95 16.15
CA GLY A 123 -20.83 -5.89 17.05
C GLY A 123 -21.21 -4.46 16.67
N GLY A 124 -22.35 -4.25 16.01
CA GLY A 124 -22.79 -2.90 15.65
C GLY A 124 -22.07 -2.34 14.42
N ILE A 125 -21.48 -3.19 13.58
CA ILE A 125 -20.59 -2.78 12.49
C ILE A 125 -21.29 -2.86 11.14
N VAL A 126 -21.17 -1.78 10.35
CA VAL A 126 -21.41 -1.81 8.90
C VAL A 126 -20.12 -1.46 8.17
N GLN A 127 -19.80 -2.23 7.14
CA GLN A 127 -18.55 -2.09 6.40
C GLN A 127 -18.78 -2.25 4.90
N ALA A 128 -18.04 -1.45 4.11
CA ALA A 128 -17.98 -1.63 2.67
C ALA A 128 -17.52 -3.05 2.32
N THR A 129 -18.20 -3.69 1.36
CA THR A 129 -17.93 -5.09 1.03
C THR A 129 -16.65 -5.22 0.19
N PRO A 130 -16.08 -6.44 0.08
CA PRO A 130 -14.96 -6.67 -0.83
C PRO A 130 -15.25 -6.31 -2.30
N ALA A 131 -16.51 -6.40 -2.73
CA ALA A 131 -16.92 -6.10 -4.11
C ALA A 131 -17.01 -4.59 -4.40
N ASN A 132 -17.10 -3.75 -3.38
CA ASN A 132 -17.15 -2.30 -3.54
C ASN A 132 -15.78 -1.74 -3.92
N ALA A 133 -15.56 -1.51 -5.21
CA ALA A 133 -14.30 -0.98 -5.75
C ALA A 133 -13.94 0.43 -5.27
N THR A 134 -14.91 1.21 -4.78
CA THR A 134 -14.67 2.56 -4.25
C THR A 134 -14.32 2.56 -2.76
N GLY A 135 -14.71 1.51 -2.05
CA GLY A 135 -14.61 1.39 -0.60
C GLY A 135 -15.45 2.39 0.21
N GLN A 136 -16.27 3.20 -0.45
CA GLN A 136 -17.12 4.22 0.17
C GLN A 136 -18.41 3.61 0.74
N LEU A 137 -18.99 4.25 1.75
CA LEU A 137 -20.34 3.97 2.21
C LEU A 137 -21.18 5.23 2.12
N THR A 138 -22.40 5.11 1.60
CA THR A 138 -23.40 6.18 1.60
C THR A 138 -24.53 5.84 2.56
N PHE A 139 -24.82 6.75 3.47
CA PHE A 139 -25.90 6.65 4.44
C PHE A 139 -27.04 7.55 3.98
N ASN A 140 -28.27 7.03 3.96
CA ASN A 140 -29.49 7.78 3.69
C ASN A 140 -30.42 7.68 4.90
N PHE A 141 -30.81 8.81 5.49
CA PHE A 141 -31.75 8.83 6.59
C PHE A 141 -33.12 9.33 6.13
N PHE A 142 -34.15 8.62 6.59
CA PHE A 142 -35.56 8.98 6.41
C PHE A 142 -36.22 9.08 7.78
N SER A 143 -37.02 10.14 7.98
CA SER A 143 -37.93 10.24 9.11
C SER A 143 -39.31 10.70 8.66
N ASP A 144 -40.36 10.17 9.27
CA ASP A 144 -41.73 10.54 8.94
C ASP A 144 -42.19 11.87 9.61
N PHE A 145 -43.49 12.09 9.79
CA PHE A 145 -44.05 13.34 10.29
C PHE A 145 -44.02 13.50 11.81
N ILE A 146 -44.00 12.42 12.59
CA ILE A 146 -44.24 12.44 14.04
C ILE A 146 -43.41 11.38 14.75
N ILE A 147 -43.09 11.60 16.02
CA ILE A 147 -42.26 10.71 16.85
C ILE A 147 -40.79 10.72 16.41
N THR A 148 -39.90 10.89 17.38
CA THR A 148 -38.46 10.89 17.15
C THR A 148 -37.76 10.18 18.31
N GLY A 149 -36.57 9.67 18.05
CA GLY A 149 -35.71 9.00 19.02
C GLY A 149 -34.39 9.74 19.23
N THR A 150 -33.51 9.17 20.07
CA THR A 150 -32.18 9.73 20.31
C THR A 150 -31.21 9.53 19.14
N GLY A 151 -31.66 8.93 18.03
CA GLY A 151 -30.87 8.76 16.83
C GLY A 151 -29.73 7.78 17.00
N TRP A 152 -28.54 8.14 16.53
CA TRP A 152 -27.37 7.27 16.58
C TRP A 152 -26.11 8.04 16.92
N ALA A 153 -25.19 7.33 17.56
CA ALA A 153 -23.79 7.71 17.64
C ALA A 153 -22.96 6.57 17.05
N ALA A 154 -22.00 6.92 16.21
CA ALA A 154 -21.12 5.96 15.57
C ALA A 154 -19.71 6.52 15.38
N THR A 155 -18.74 5.62 15.24
CA THR A 155 -17.39 5.97 14.79
C THR A 155 -17.19 5.43 13.38
N VAL A 156 -16.83 6.31 12.45
CA VAL A 156 -16.45 5.95 11.08
C VAL A 156 -14.94 5.94 10.98
N GLN A 157 -14.38 4.82 10.56
CA GLN A 157 -12.95 4.60 10.40
C GLN A 157 -12.67 3.90 9.08
N GLU A 158 -11.41 3.95 8.69
CA GLU A 158 -10.92 3.23 7.53
C GLU A 158 -10.36 1.88 7.98
N LEU A 159 -10.85 0.81 7.38
CA LEU A 159 -10.14 -0.46 7.35
C LEU A 159 -9.14 -0.41 6.21
N VAL A 160 -7.87 -0.24 6.55
CA VAL A 160 -6.77 -0.26 5.59
C VAL A 160 -6.61 -1.67 5.03
N ALA A 161 -6.64 -1.80 3.71
CA ALA A 161 -6.31 -3.06 3.07
C ALA A 161 -4.84 -3.40 3.36
N ALA A 162 -4.59 -4.62 3.83
CA ALA A 162 -3.22 -5.09 3.99
C ALA A 162 -2.49 -4.97 2.64
N CYS A 163 -1.28 -4.42 2.67
CA CYS A 163 -0.49 -4.22 1.46
C CYS A 163 -0.07 -5.58 0.92
N ALA A 164 -0.68 -6.00 -0.18
CA ALA A 164 -0.36 -7.23 -0.87
C ALA A 164 0.85 -7.02 -1.79
N MET A 165 1.65 -8.06 -1.94
CA MET A 165 2.82 -8.07 -2.81
C MET A 165 2.63 -9.07 -3.95
N THR A 166 3.00 -8.67 -5.15
CA THR A 166 3.15 -9.55 -6.32
C THR A 166 4.63 -9.65 -6.67
N ALA A 167 5.13 -10.87 -6.81
CA ALA A 167 6.54 -11.09 -7.13
C ALA A 167 6.92 -10.44 -8.49
N PRO A 168 8.12 -9.86 -8.61
CA PRO A 168 8.70 -9.53 -9.91
C PRO A 168 8.88 -10.78 -10.77
N ALA A 169 9.05 -10.59 -12.08
CA ALA A 169 9.44 -11.68 -12.96
C ALA A 169 10.84 -12.22 -12.58
N ASN A 170 11.06 -13.51 -12.83
CA ASN A 170 12.40 -14.09 -12.75
C ASN A 170 13.28 -13.52 -13.86
N LEU A 171 14.57 -13.37 -13.58
CA LEU A 171 15.55 -12.82 -14.51
C LEU A 171 16.65 -13.84 -14.80
N THR A 172 17.20 -13.73 -16.00
CA THR A 172 18.43 -14.41 -16.39
C THR A 172 19.42 -13.35 -16.85
N VAL A 173 20.59 -13.34 -16.23
CA VAL A 173 21.71 -12.46 -16.60
C VAL A 173 22.93 -13.31 -16.87
N ASN A 174 23.90 -12.76 -17.60
CA ASN A 174 25.14 -13.45 -17.89
C ASN A 174 26.30 -12.76 -17.18
N THR A 175 27.34 -13.51 -16.83
CA THR A 175 28.64 -12.94 -16.45
C THR A 175 29.19 -12.05 -17.58
N GLY A 176 30.10 -11.15 -17.23
CA GLY A 176 30.80 -10.31 -18.20
C GLY A 176 31.54 -11.14 -19.26
N ALA A 177 31.91 -10.50 -20.37
CA ALA A 177 32.64 -11.16 -21.46
C ALA A 177 34.07 -11.59 -21.08
N ASP A 178 34.57 -11.13 -19.93
CA ASP A 178 35.88 -11.47 -19.39
C ASP A 178 35.76 -12.60 -18.34
N ASP A 179 36.45 -13.71 -18.58
CA ASP A 179 36.43 -14.99 -17.83
C ASP A 179 36.80 -14.89 -16.33
N THR A 180 37.19 -13.71 -15.84
CA THR A 180 37.51 -13.51 -14.41
C THR A 180 36.30 -13.21 -13.52
N ASP A 181 35.15 -12.86 -14.10
CA ASP A 181 33.96 -12.49 -13.32
C ASP A 181 33.05 -13.70 -13.06
N CYS A 182 33.16 -14.28 -11.86
CA CYS A 182 32.24 -15.31 -11.35
C CYS A 182 30.87 -14.74 -10.93
N ALA A 183 30.58 -13.48 -11.28
CA ALA A 183 29.42 -12.75 -10.83
C ALA A 183 28.86 -11.81 -11.91
N ALA A 184 27.61 -11.41 -11.77
CA ALA A 184 26.95 -10.47 -12.65
C ALA A 184 26.11 -9.46 -11.88
N ASP A 185 25.99 -8.25 -12.43
CA ASP A 185 25.04 -7.25 -11.93
C ASP A 185 23.66 -7.49 -12.56
N ALA A 186 22.60 -7.30 -11.79
CA ALA A 186 21.22 -7.46 -12.25
C ALA A 186 20.36 -6.24 -11.89
N VAL A 187 19.65 -5.71 -12.89
CA VAL A 187 18.61 -4.69 -12.69
C VAL A 187 17.28 -5.40 -12.45
N VAL A 188 16.77 -5.31 -11.22
CA VAL A 188 15.59 -6.04 -10.75
C VAL A 188 14.43 -5.06 -10.53
N ALA A 189 13.26 -5.38 -11.10
CA ALA A 189 12.04 -4.63 -10.85
C ALA A 189 11.59 -4.80 -9.38
N LEU A 190 10.94 -3.79 -8.83
CA LEU A 190 10.29 -3.90 -7.53
C LEU A 190 9.06 -4.83 -7.58
N PRO A 191 8.67 -5.45 -6.46
CA PRO A 191 7.41 -6.17 -6.36
C PRO A 191 6.23 -5.23 -6.63
N GLY A 192 5.21 -5.74 -7.30
CA GLY A 192 3.94 -5.03 -7.44
C GLY A 192 3.28 -4.87 -6.08
N LEU A 193 2.82 -3.66 -5.75
CA LEU A 193 2.12 -3.37 -4.50
C LEU A 193 0.65 -3.11 -4.78
N ALA A 194 -0.24 -3.83 -4.09
CA ALA A 194 -1.67 -3.69 -4.22
C ALA A 194 -2.31 -3.47 -2.84
N PRO A 195 -3.09 -2.39 -2.66
CA PRO A 195 -3.34 -1.32 -3.63
C PRO A 195 -2.15 -0.37 -3.85
N ALA A 196 -2.18 0.40 -4.93
CA ALA A 196 -1.16 1.42 -5.17
C ALA A 196 -1.10 2.40 -3.97
N GLY A 197 0.11 2.67 -3.49
CA GLY A 197 0.32 3.53 -2.30
C GLY A 197 0.05 2.86 -0.95
N CYS A 198 -0.16 1.53 -0.89
CA CYS A 198 -0.39 0.82 0.38
C CYS A 198 0.81 0.78 1.33
N LEU A 199 2.00 1.14 0.85
CA LEU A 199 3.19 1.29 1.69
C LEU A 199 3.17 2.67 2.37
N VAL A 200 2.48 2.74 3.51
CA VAL A 200 2.42 3.94 4.35
C VAL A 200 3.39 3.82 5.53
N ALA A 201 3.99 4.94 5.95
CA ALA A 201 4.80 4.96 7.16
C ALA A 201 3.96 4.49 8.37
N PRO A 202 4.51 3.67 9.28
CA PRO A 202 5.93 3.33 9.43
C PRO A 202 6.39 2.10 8.62
N ASN A 203 5.59 1.57 7.69
CA ASN A 203 5.93 0.36 6.96
C ASN A 203 7.03 0.61 5.93
N VAL A 204 7.96 -0.34 5.78
CA VAL A 204 9.11 -0.24 4.87
C VAL A 204 9.18 -1.47 3.96
N LEU A 205 9.50 -1.25 2.68
CA LEU A 205 9.85 -2.32 1.75
C LEU A 205 11.34 -2.65 1.90
N ARG A 206 11.67 -3.92 2.04
CA ARG A 206 13.06 -4.41 2.09
C ARG A 206 13.22 -5.69 1.28
N TYR A 207 14.45 -6.05 0.95
CA TYR A 207 14.76 -7.33 0.32
C TYR A 207 15.95 -8.03 0.97
N ARG A 208 16.08 -9.33 0.72
CA ARG A 208 17.21 -10.18 1.11
C ARG A 208 17.64 -11.01 -0.09
N ILE A 209 18.94 -11.24 -0.24
CA ILE A 209 19.50 -12.11 -1.27
C ILE A 209 20.04 -13.35 -0.57
N ASN A 210 19.64 -14.56 -1.00
CA ASN A 210 20.14 -15.84 -0.49
C ASN A 210 20.15 -15.91 1.06
N ASN A 211 19.05 -15.48 1.70
CA ASN A 211 18.90 -15.38 3.16
C ASN A 211 19.89 -14.45 3.88
N GLY A 212 20.58 -13.57 3.16
CA GLY A 212 21.49 -12.57 3.71
C GLY A 212 20.80 -11.48 4.55
N ALA A 213 21.60 -10.46 4.90
CA ALA A 213 21.14 -9.30 5.65
C ALA A 213 20.03 -8.56 4.87
N PRO A 214 19.00 -8.03 5.57
CA PRO A 214 17.96 -7.25 4.93
C PRO A 214 18.49 -5.89 4.47
N ILE A 215 18.08 -5.47 3.28
CA ILE A 215 18.38 -4.16 2.69
C ILE A 215 17.07 -3.41 2.49
N ASN A 216 16.93 -2.25 3.14
CA ASN A 216 15.74 -1.41 3.01
C ASN A 216 15.76 -0.65 1.68
N VAL A 217 14.62 -0.60 1.00
CA VAL A 217 14.43 0.20 -0.20
C VAL A 217 14.00 1.61 0.22
N ALA A 218 14.80 2.60 -0.15
CA ALA A 218 14.53 4.00 0.19
C ALA A 218 13.24 4.51 -0.47
N GLN A 219 12.56 5.45 0.19
CA GLN A 219 11.43 6.20 -0.37
C GLN A 219 11.92 7.53 -0.98
N PRO A 220 11.31 8.01 -2.09
CA PRO A 220 10.28 7.34 -2.88
C PRO A 220 10.83 6.09 -3.60
N LEU A 221 9.98 5.06 -3.75
CA LEU A 221 10.40 3.81 -4.39
C LEU A 221 10.93 4.05 -5.82
N PRO A 222 12.13 3.55 -6.16
CA PRO A 222 12.65 3.63 -7.52
C PRO A 222 11.91 2.66 -8.45
N ALA A 223 12.04 2.84 -9.77
CA ALA A 223 11.42 1.91 -10.74
C ALA A 223 12.06 0.50 -10.70
N ASN A 224 13.35 0.43 -10.39
CA ASN A 224 14.14 -0.79 -10.28
C ASN A 224 15.28 -0.59 -9.27
N ILE A 225 15.90 -1.69 -8.88
CA ILE A 225 17.14 -1.70 -8.09
C ILE A 225 18.22 -2.44 -8.87
N THR A 226 19.48 -2.00 -8.74
CA THR A 226 20.63 -2.76 -9.24
C THR A 226 21.21 -3.56 -8.09
N ILE A 227 21.34 -4.87 -8.28
CA ILE A 227 22.03 -5.77 -7.37
C ILE A 227 23.34 -6.15 -8.02
N ASN A 228 24.44 -5.78 -7.37
CA ASN A 228 25.77 -5.98 -7.92
C ASN A 228 26.36 -7.33 -7.47
N ALA A 229 27.23 -7.88 -8.31
CA ALA A 229 28.04 -9.05 -8.00
C ALA A 229 27.25 -10.27 -7.49
N LEU A 230 26.13 -10.60 -8.16
CA LEU A 230 25.42 -11.85 -7.90
C LEU A 230 26.29 -13.03 -8.37
N PRO A 231 26.59 -14.02 -7.51
CA PRO A 231 27.40 -15.18 -7.90
C PRO A 231 26.68 -16.02 -8.96
N LYS A 232 27.48 -16.75 -9.77
CA LYS A 232 26.99 -17.76 -10.72
C LYS A 232 25.96 -18.70 -10.09
N GLY A 233 24.91 -19.02 -10.85
CA GLY A 233 23.82 -19.88 -10.43
C GLY A 233 22.54 -19.13 -10.05
N VAL A 234 21.66 -19.80 -9.31
CA VAL A 234 20.35 -19.25 -8.95
C VAL A 234 20.46 -18.46 -7.65
N ASN A 235 20.17 -17.17 -7.74
CA ASN A 235 20.08 -16.27 -6.59
C ASN A 235 18.60 -16.00 -6.27
N VAL A 236 18.21 -16.20 -5.02
CA VAL A 236 16.83 -15.96 -4.56
C VAL A 236 16.75 -14.61 -3.89
N ILE A 237 15.89 -13.73 -4.43
CA ILE A 237 15.58 -12.43 -3.83
C ILE A 237 14.24 -12.55 -3.12
N VAL A 238 14.26 -12.32 -1.81
CA VAL A 238 13.06 -12.32 -0.96
C VAL A 238 12.70 -10.88 -0.62
N TRP A 239 11.55 -10.43 -1.08
CA TRP A 239 10.99 -9.11 -0.79
C TRP A 239 10.05 -9.18 0.39
N GLN A 240 10.11 -8.19 1.27
CA GLN A 240 9.32 -8.13 2.50
C GLN A 240 8.77 -6.72 2.72
N ILE A 241 7.51 -6.62 3.13
CA ILE A 241 6.99 -5.43 3.81
C ILE A 241 7.12 -5.68 5.31
N VAL A 242 7.64 -4.68 6.01
CA VAL A 242 7.87 -4.74 7.45
C VAL A 242 7.18 -3.57 8.12
N ASP A 243 6.47 -3.82 9.21
CA ASP A 243 5.85 -2.77 10.00
C ASP A 243 6.86 -1.98 10.85
N GLY A 244 6.41 -0.92 11.51
CA GLY A 244 7.25 -0.10 12.40
C GLY A 244 7.82 -0.86 13.61
N ASN A 245 7.31 -2.06 13.90
CA ASN A 245 7.73 -2.91 15.01
C ASN A 245 8.69 -4.02 14.55
N GLY A 246 9.01 -4.09 13.25
CA GLY A 246 9.91 -5.08 12.68
C GLY A 246 9.24 -6.38 12.20
N ASN A 247 7.91 -6.50 12.27
CA ASN A 247 7.19 -7.69 11.84
C ASN A 247 7.02 -7.71 10.33
N VAL A 248 7.18 -8.88 9.71
CA VAL A 248 6.93 -9.05 8.27
C VAL A 248 5.44 -9.21 8.03
N THR A 249 4.82 -8.27 7.32
CA THR A 249 3.38 -8.26 7.04
C THR A 249 3.02 -8.84 5.68
N ALA A 250 3.97 -8.87 4.75
CA ALA A 250 3.84 -9.52 3.44
C ALA A 250 5.22 -9.93 2.93
N GLN A 251 5.28 -11.02 2.15
CA GLN A 251 6.51 -11.53 1.57
C GLN A 251 6.26 -12.22 0.23
N VAL A 252 7.15 -11.98 -0.75
CA VAL A 252 7.22 -12.68 -2.04
C VAL A 252 8.67 -12.86 -2.45
N SER A 253 8.93 -13.72 -3.45
CA SER A 253 10.28 -13.94 -3.96
C SER A 253 10.32 -14.07 -5.46
N ASN A 254 11.41 -13.64 -6.07
CA ASN A 254 11.78 -13.93 -7.46
C ASN A 254 13.22 -14.46 -7.51
N THR A 255 13.60 -15.07 -8.62
CA THR A 255 14.96 -15.58 -8.83
C THR A 255 15.69 -14.79 -9.90
N VAL A 256 17.01 -14.67 -9.73
CA VAL A 256 17.95 -14.21 -10.74
C VAL A 256 18.93 -15.34 -11.02
N THR A 257 18.91 -15.87 -12.24
CA THR A 257 19.83 -16.90 -12.67
C THR A 257 21.01 -16.24 -13.38
N VAL A 258 22.20 -16.40 -12.82
CA VAL A 258 23.45 -15.92 -13.42
C VAL A 258 24.08 -17.06 -14.20
N ASN A 259 24.05 -16.96 -15.52
CA ASN A 259 24.66 -17.90 -16.43
C ASN A 259 26.09 -17.47 -16.76
N ASP A 260 26.95 -18.46 -16.88
CA ASP A 260 28.29 -18.28 -17.42
C ASP A 260 28.25 -18.76 -18.87
N ASN A 261 28.38 -17.79 -19.79
CA ASN A 261 28.38 -18.04 -21.23
C ASN A 261 29.74 -17.72 -21.85
N THR A 262 30.79 -17.60 -21.02
CA THR A 262 32.15 -17.34 -21.46
C THR A 262 32.70 -18.62 -22.09
N PHE A 263 33.09 -18.55 -23.36
CA PHE A 263 33.71 -19.69 -24.04
C PHE A 263 35.16 -19.82 -23.57
N PRO A 264 35.66 -21.04 -23.30
CA PRO A 264 37.07 -21.22 -23.00
C PRO A 264 37.92 -20.88 -24.22
N VAL A 265 39.02 -20.16 -24.02
CA VAL A 265 39.97 -19.81 -25.07
C VAL A 265 41.11 -20.83 -25.05
N ILE A 266 41.20 -21.63 -26.12
CA ILE A 266 42.36 -22.52 -26.35
C ILE A 266 43.41 -21.72 -27.12
N THR A 267 44.56 -21.48 -26.50
CA THR A 267 45.71 -20.89 -27.20
C THR A 267 46.54 -22.01 -27.82
N CYS A 268 46.54 -22.09 -29.15
CA CYS A 268 47.40 -23.04 -29.85
C CYS A 268 48.88 -22.71 -29.58
N PRO A 269 49.71 -23.70 -29.22
CA PRO A 269 51.15 -23.51 -29.14
C PRO A 269 51.67 -23.08 -30.52
N GLY A 270 52.70 -22.22 -30.54
CA GLY A 270 53.36 -21.84 -31.78
C GLY A 270 53.94 -23.06 -32.52
N ASN A 271 54.11 -22.95 -33.83
CA ASN A 271 54.71 -24.01 -34.63
C ASN A 271 56.09 -24.39 -34.09
N ILE A 272 56.33 -25.69 -33.91
CA ILE A 272 57.64 -26.20 -33.50
C ILE A 272 58.36 -26.78 -34.72
N ASN A 273 59.47 -26.16 -35.08
CA ASN A 273 60.36 -26.64 -36.14
C ASN A 273 61.55 -27.34 -35.50
N VAL A 274 61.78 -28.60 -35.88
CA VAL A 274 62.96 -29.38 -35.47
C VAL A 274 63.69 -29.93 -36.69
N ASN A 275 65.02 -29.93 -36.62
CA ASN A 275 65.88 -30.51 -37.65
C ASN A 275 66.46 -31.83 -37.12
N LEU A 276 66.30 -32.92 -37.87
CA LEU A 276 66.85 -34.23 -37.51
C LEU A 276 68.35 -34.31 -37.85
N ALA A 277 69.12 -35.01 -37.01
CA ALA A 277 70.51 -35.33 -37.30
C ALA A 277 70.61 -36.39 -38.41
N PRO A 278 71.73 -36.45 -39.17
CA PRO A 278 71.92 -37.48 -40.19
C PRO A 278 71.81 -38.90 -39.61
N GLY A 279 70.86 -39.68 -40.14
CA GLY A 279 70.62 -41.07 -39.71
C GLY A 279 69.55 -41.23 -38.62
N GLU A 280 68.99 -40.15 -38.06
CA GLU A 280 67.86 -40.24 -37.12
C GLU A 280 66.51 -40.16 -37.84
N CYS A 281 65.55 -40.98 -37.38
CA CYS A 281 64.21 -41.05 -37.96
C CYS A 281 63.12 -40.34 -37.12
N CYS A 282 63.42 -39.95 -35.89
CA CYS A 282 62.45 -39.32 -34.99
C CYS A 282 63.13 -38.47 -33.92
N GLN A 283 62.47 -37.39 -33.51
CA GLN A 283 62.85 -36.56 -32.35
C GLN A 283 61.60 -36.31 -31.50
N PHE A 284 61.75 -36.36 -30.17
CA PHE A 284 60.67 -36.02 -29.26
C PHE A 284 60.52 -34.49 -29.15
N VAL A 285 59.28 -34.03 -29.26
CA VAL A 285 58.90 -32.64 -29.03
C VAL A 285 57.89 -32.60 -27.90
N SER A 286 58.06 -31.66 -26.99
CA SER A 286 57.10 -31.37 -25.93
C SER A 286 56.61 -29.93 -26.06
N TRP A 287 55.34 -29.71 -25.75
CA TRP A 287 54.73 -28.39 -25.71
C TRP A 287 53.71 -28.34 -24.58
N ASN A 288 53.48 -27.13 -24.08
CA ASN A 288 52.43 -26.87 -23.11
C ASN A 288 51.20 -26.36 -23.86
N VAL A 289 50.04 -26.89 -23.51
CA VAL A 289 48.74 -26.35 -23.93
C VAL A 289 48.21 -25.54 -22.75
N ALA A 290 47.81 -24.30 -23.01
CA ALA A 290 47.12 -23.47 -22.04
C ALA A 290 45.67 -23.26 -22.50
N ALA A 291 44.74 -23.43 -21.56
CA ALA A 291 43.36 -23.01 -21.69
C ALA A 291 43.07 -22.01 -20.57
N SER A 292 42.37 -20.93 -20.92
CA SER A 292 41.70 -20.00 -19.99
C SER A 292 40.24 -19.98 -20.37
#